data_AF-A0AAJ7C760-F1
#
_entry.id   AF-A0AAJ7C760-F1
#
_cell.length_a   1.000
_cell.length_b   1.000
_cell.length_c   1.000
_cell.angle_alpha   90.00
_cell.angle_beta   90.00
_cell.angle_gamma   90.00
#
_symmetry.space_group_name_H-M   'P 1'
#
loop_
_entity.id
_entity.type
_entity.pdbx_description
1 polymer ?
#
loop_
_entity_poly.entity_id
_entity_poly.type
_entity_poly.pdbx_seq_one_letter_code
_entity_poly.pdbx_strand_id
1 'polypeptide(L)'
;MTLDSEFEKLSLYEKINPKEKAEWIKNFLKLQQQEKIIEKTISSLVATMKIEEDITQSIVRDQIQLMTDRHKIADTVKQSVQVILNDLDATKSVLNDSKDVQELDTNNYKQKLLKLARNIEILKKSCPLQTLMEEEVQLETELNEIARSFSKFDNCTNKETASCIRRGILRSKSVERSHTFCREVQDFNTLVARTGHTENWSEEDHLLFLKLRIKYRKIPKLVRAIKEKCPDLSTEDIVNHEAWYKVYLELREKQKLVLEAWRKEKELEKSQKLNSNKELEKGDKSLQSEKVEIKNPEKLEVTTSNKNNANIHNLECSDETNRRKKEMIKKWKLDREHKRSMDNEQLKRHLEFRKNLEQRRKEARMKKVLTALNEYKNRKVNEKASVEYVERLRETQKDAVKYEANHMIKLFRQKDEEYVKRRLHLVAHSQSRNRNKCNKSTSTIPVKSRNCSTLFDPTKVWIEKCKNRNTSTSASQEVLYIKNIPKLRVTNWRNRESTSQ
;
A
#
# COMPACT_ATOMS: atom_id res chain seq x y z
N MET A 1 -47.98 -24.61 52.04
CA MET A 1 -46.62 -25.18 52.17
C MET A 1 -46.47 -26.18 51.02
N THR A 2 -45.76 -25.94 49.93
CA THR A 2 -44.62 -25.08 49.62
C THR A 2 -44.64 -24.88 48.10
N LEU A 3 -45.17 -23.75 47.62
CA LEU A 3 -45.02 -23.29 46.22
C LEU A 3 -44.47 -21.86 46.16
N ASP A 4 -44.17 -21.25 47.31
CA ASP A 4 -43.50 -19.95 47.41
C ASP A 4 -41.96 -20.07 47.32
N SER A 5 -41.42 -21.30 47.35
CA SER A 5 -39.98 -21.57 47.35
C SER A 5 -39.34 -21.62 45.94
N GLU A 6 -40.15 -21.82 44.89
CA GLU A 6 -39.66 -21.85 43.50
C GLU A 6 -39.81 -20.52 42.77
N PHE A 7 -40.74 -19.65 43.20
CA PHE A 7 -40.89 -18.31 42.62
C PHE A 7 -39.81 -17.32 43.10
N GLU A 8 -39.19 -17.55 44.27
CA GLU A 8 -38.02 -16.77 44.72
C GLU A 8 -36.72 -17.15 43.97
N LYS A 9 -36.67 -18.29 43.26
CA LYS A 9 -35.47 -18.71 42.51
C LYS A 9 -35.38 -18.15 41.09
N LEU A 10 -36.42 -17.51 40.57
CA LEU A 10 -36.40 -16.86 39.25
C LEU A 10 -36.10 -15.35 39.31
N SER A 11 -35.76 -14.82 40.49
CA SER A 11 -35.21 -13.46 40.66
C SER A 11 -33.70 -13.35 40.30
N LEU A 12 -33.10 -14.41 39.77
CA LEU A 12 -31.65 -14.53 39.51
C LEU A 12 -31.24 -14.11 38.08
N TYR A 13 -31.70 -12.93 37.64
CA TYR A 13 -30.85 -12.14 36.76
C TYR A 13 -30.08 -11.19 37.67
N GLU A 14 -28.81 -11.52 37.95
CA GLU A 14 -27.88 -10.58 38.55
C GLU A 14 -27.95 -9.27 37.76
N LYS A 15 -28.57 -8.25 38.36
CA LYS A 15 -28.32 -6.86 37.97
C LYS A 15 -26.81 -6.70 38.14
N ILE A 16 -26.07 -6.68 37.02
CA ILE A 16 -24.62 -6.44 36.98
C ILE A 16 -24.32 -5.38 38.03
N ASN A 17 -23.48 -5.73 39.01
CA ASN A 17 -23.22 -4.87 40.15
C ASN A 17 -22.75 -3.51 39.61
N PRO A 18 -23.35 -2.38 40.01
CA PRO A 18 -22.97 -1.07 39.49
C PRO A 18 -21.46 -0.77 39.67
N LYS A 19 -20.82 -1.36 40.67
CA LYS A 19 -19.36 -1.31 40.85
C LYS A 19 -18.60 -2.05 39.75
N GLU A 20 -19.01 -3.26 39.42
CA GLU A 20 -18.41 -4.04 38.32
C GLU A 20 -18.60 -3.31 37.00
N LYS A 21 -19.82 -2.83 36.70
CA LYS A 21 -20.07 -2.06 35.47
C LYS A 21 -19.15 -0.84 35.36
N ALA A 22 -18.93 -0.11 36.46
CA ALA A 22 -18.02 1.02 36.48
C ALA A 22 -16.56 0.60 36.23
N GLU A 23 -16.15 -0.54 36.76
CA GLU A 23 -14.82 -1.13 36.53
C GLU A 23 -14.62 -1.57 35.07
N TRP A 24 -15.62 -2.23 34.47
CA TRP A 24 -15.62 -2.58 33.04
C TRP A 24 -15.48 -1.35 32.14
N ILE A 25 -16.26 -0.29 32.41
CA ILE A 25 -16.18 0.97 31.66
C ILE A 25 -14.79 1.61 31.80
N LYS A 26 -14.25 1.64 33.02
CA LYS A 26 -12.90 2.18 33.28
C LYS A 26 -11.83 1.40 32.52
N ASN A 27 -11.89 0.08 32.54
CA ASN A 27 -10.93 -0.78 31.82
C ASN A 27 -11.05 -0.62 30.30
N PHE A 28 -12.28 -0.52 29.78
CA PHE A 28 -12.53 -0.24 28.37
C PHE A 28 -11.92 1.09 27.93
N LEU A 29 -12.14 2.17 28.69
CA LEU A 29 -11.56 3.49 28.38
C LEU A 29 -10.03 3.47 28.44
N LYS A 30 -9.45 2.73 29.39
CA LYS A 30 -7.99 2.55 29.48
C LYS A 30 -7.44 1.83 28.24
N LEU A 31 -8.05 0.73 27.82
CA LEU A 31 -7.65 -0.01 26.62
C LEU A 31 -7.77 0.85 25.36
N GLN A 32 -8.87 1.59 25.21
CA GLN A 32 -9.08 2.52 24.10
C GLN A 32 -8.01 3.62 24.06
N GLN A 33 -7.59 4.12 25.22
CA GLN A 33 -6.49 5.09 25.30
C GLN A 33 -5.15 4.46 24.89
N GLN A 34 -4.88 3.22 25.35
CA GLN A 34 -3.65 2.50 24.98
C GLN A 34 -3.58 2.24 23.47
N GLU A 35 -4.67 1.78 22.88
CA GLU A 35 -4.83 1.58 21.44
C GLU A 35 -4.47 2.86 20.66
N LYS A 36 -5.07 4.00 21.03
CA LYS A 36 -4.79 5.29 20.38
C LYS A 36 -3.33 5.72 20.49
N ILE A 37 -2.68 5.45 21.64
CA ILE A 37 -1.26 5.77 21.84
C ILE A 37 -0.39 4.89 20.93
N ILE A 38 -0.69 3.59 20.85
CA ILE A 38 0.04 2.65 20.00
C ILE A 38 -0.09 3.05 18.54
N GLU A 39 -1.30 3.37 18.06
CA GLU A 39 -1.54 3.83 16.69
C GLU A 39 -0.74 5.08 16.35
N LYS A 40 -0.79 6.10 17.22
CA LYS A 40 -0.03 7.33 17.02
C LYS A 40 1.48 7.07 16.98
N THR A 41 1.94 6.14 17.81
CA THR A 41 3.36 5.75 17.87
C THR A 41 3.78 5.03 16.59
N ILE A 42 2.97 4.10 16.09
CA ILE A 42 3.22 3.39 14.82
C ILE A 42 3.26 4.40 13.66
N SER A 43 2.25 5.27 13.54
CA SER A 43 2.23 6.29 12.47
C SER A 43 3.44 7.23 12.55
N SER A 44 3.85 7.63 13.75
CA SER A 44 5.06 8.43 13.94
C SER A 44 6.31 7.66 13.55
N LEU A 45 6.43 6.39 13.92
CA LEU A 45 7.59 5.57 13.61
C LEU A 45 7.74 5.39 12.10
N VAL A 46 6.66 5.00 11.42
CA VAL A 46 6.61 4.82 9.96
C VAL A 46 7.00 6.12 9.25
N ALA A 47 6.52 7.28 9.71
CA ALA A 47 6.89 8.57 9.14
C ALA A 47 8.37 8.95 9.33
N THR A 48 9.03 8.41 10.37
CA THR A 48 10.45 8.69 10.68
C THR A 48 11.42 7.64 10.12
N MET A 49 10.92 6.55 9.55
CA MET A 49 11.74 5.48 9.01
C MET A 49 12.51 5.95 7.77
N LYS A 50 13.85 5.81 7.78
CA LYS A 50 14.71 6.06 6.62
C LYS A 50 14.78 4.83 5.70
N ILE A 51 13.63 4.45 5.15
CA ILE A 51 13.48 3.32 4.21
C ILE A 51 13.08 3.90 2.84
N GLU A 52 13.30 3.14 1.76
CA GLU A 52 12.82 3.48 0.43
C GLU A 52 11.33 3.90 0.45
N GLU A 53 11.03 5.01 -0.23
CA GLU A 53 9.70 5.63 -0.25
C GLU A 53 8.61 4.65 -0.69
N ASP A 54 8.91 3.79 -1.68
CA ASP A 54 7.96 2.78 -2.20
C ASP A 54 7.56 1.74 -1.12
N ILE A 55 8.50 1.36 -0.26
CA ILE A 55 8.26 0.41 0.83
C ILE A 55 7.46 1.11 1.94
N THR A 56 7.83 2.34 2.28
CA THR A 56 7.11 3.17 3.25
C THR A 56 5.65 3.38 2.83
N GLN A 57 5.40 3.70 1.56
CA GLN A 57 4.05 3.83 1.01
C GLN A 57 3.27 2.51 1.02
N SER A 58 3.94 1.36 0.83
CA SER A 58 3.30 0.05 1.01
C SER A 58 2.85 -0.15 2.45
N ILE A 59 3.72 0.09 3.42
CA ILE A 59 3.43 -0.07 4.86
C ILE A 59 2.27 0.84 5.28
N VAL A 60 2.27 2.10 4.83
CA VAL A 60 1.18 3.05 5.13
C VAL A 60 -0.16 2.56 4.55
N ARG A 61 -0.17 2.03 3.32
CA ARG A 61 -1.40 1.46 2.73
C ARG A 61 -1.91 0.25 3.52
N ASP A 62 -1.02 -0.65 3.92
CA ASP A 62 -1.39 -1.82 4.71
C ASP A 62 -1.94 -1.39 6.09
N GLN A 63 -1.35 -0.37 6.71
CA GLN A 63 -1.85 0.20 7.96
C GLN A 63 -3.26 0.79 7.83
N ILE A 64 -3.53 1.56 6.76
CA ILE A 64 -4.86 2.12 6.50
C ILE A 64 -5.88 1.01 6.26
N GLN A 65 -5.49 -0.05 5.56
CA GLN A 65 -6.35 -1.21 5.31
C GLN A 65 -6.70 -1.93 6.61
N LEU A 66 -5.72 -2.23 7.46
CA LEU A 66 -5.94 -2.85 8.77
C LEU A 66 -6.87 -2.04 9.67
N MET A 67 -6.69 -0.71 9.71
CA MET A 67 -7.58 0.20 10.45
C MET A 67 -9.03 0.12 9.95
N THR A 68 -9.21 0.08 8.63
CA THR A 68 -10.53 0.00 7.99
C THR A 68 -11.21 -1.34 8.30
N ASP A 69 -10.47 -2.44 8.21
CA ASP A 69 -11.00 -3.77 8.50
C ASP A 69 -11.39 -3.92 9.97
N ARG A 70 -10.59 -3.38 10.90
CA ARG A 70 -10.94 -3.35 12.32
C ARG A 70 -12.21 -2.54 12.59
N HIS A 71 -12.34 -1.37 11.97
CA HIS A 71 -13.55 -0.54 12.11
C HIS A 71 -14.79 -1.26 11.60
N LYS A 72 -14.68 -1.93 10.44
CA LYS A 72 -15.76 -2.73 9.86
C LYS A 72 -16.19 -3.87 10.79
N ILE A 73 -15.24 -4.56 11.42
CA ILE A 73 -15.52 -5.61 12.41
C ILE A 73 -16.28 -5.02 13.61
N ALA A 74 -15.78 -3.93 14.18
CA ALA A 74 -16.40 -3.27 15.33
C ALA A 74 -17.84 -2.81 15.02
N ASP A 75 -18.05 -2.20 13.86
CA ASP A 75 -19.37 -1.74 13.41
C ASP A 75 -20.33 -2.89 13.21
N THR A 76 -19.87 -4.00 12.61
CA THR A 76 -20.70 -5.19 12.39
C THR A 76 -21.18 -5.80 13.70
N VAL A 77 -20.29 -5.91 14.69
CA VAL A 77 -20.63 -6.40 16.04
C VAL A 77 -21.58 -5.42 16.72
N LYS A 78 -21.29 -4.12 16.70
CA LYS A 78 -22.13 -3.08 17.29
C LYS A 78 -23.55 -3.08 16.70
N GLN A 79 -23.68 -3.19 15.38
CA GLN A 79 -24.97 -3.25 14.71
C GLN A 79 -25.74 -4.51 15.09
N SER A 80 -25.07 -5.65 15.15
CA SER A 80 -25.69 -6.93 15.55
C SER A 80 -26.19 -6.88 17.00
N VAL A 81 -25.40 -6.31 17.92
CA VAL A 81 -25.80 -6.09 19.32
C VAL A 81 -26.96 -5.11 19.42
N GLN A 82 -26.95 -4.02 18.63
CA GLN A 82 -28.04 -3.05 18.63
C GLN A 82 -29.36 -3.67 18.16
N VAL A 83 -29.33 -4.55 17.15
CA VAL A 83 -30.52 -5.30 16.70
C VAL A 83 -31.06 -6.18 17.82
N ILE A 84 -30.19 -6.89 18.54
CA ILE A 84 -30.58 -7.73 19.69
C ILE A 84 -31.18 -6.88 20.82
N LEU A 85 -30.55 -5.74 21.14
CA LEU A 85 -31.05 -4.82 22.17
C LEU A 85 -32.43 -4.26 21.81
N ASN A 86 -32.62 -3.83 20.56
CA ASN A 86 -33.92 -3.33 20.09
C ASN A 86 -34.99 -4.43 20.11
N ASP A 87 -34.66 -5.65 19.66
CA ASP A 87 -35.58 -6.80 19.71
C ASP A 87 -35.91 -7.19 21.16
N LEU A 88 -34.94 -7.10 22.08
CA LEU A 88 -35.11 -7.35 23.51
C LEU A 88 -36.00 -6.29 24.17
N ASP A 89 -35.75 -5.01 23.91
CA ASP A 89 -36.54 -3.89 24.44
C ASP A 89 -37.97 -3.91 23.89
N ALA A 90 -38.16 -4.24 22.61
CA ALA A 90 -39.49 -4.43 22.02
C ALA A 90 -40.24 -5.60 22.66
N THR A 91 -39.54 -6.71 22.96
CA THR A 91 -40.11 -7.88 23.63
C THR A 91 -40.44 -7.57 25.10
N LYS A 92 -39.59 -6.79 25.77
CA LYS A 92 -39.78 -6.39 27.18
C LYS A 92 -40.89 -5.36 27.36
N SER A 93 -41.03 -4.40 26.44
CA SER A 93 -42.07 -3.37 26.50
C SER A 93 -43.48 -3.97 26.44
N VAL A 94 -43.65 -5.00 25.61
CA VAL A 94 -44.89 -5.79 25.52
C VAL A 94 -45.29 -6.47 26.84
N LEU A 95 -44.33 -6.76 27.73
CA LEU A 95 -44.61 -7.30 29.07
C LEU A 95 -44.92 -6.24 30.12
N ASN A 96 -44.48 -4.99 29.92
CA ASN A 96 -44.64 -3.93 30.91
C ASN A 96 -46.02 -3.25 30.81
N ASP A 97 -46.67 -3.31 29.64
CA ASP A 97 -47.99 -2.72 29.42
C ASP A 97 -49.12 -3.70 29.73
N SER A 98 -49.80 -3.50 30.87
CA SER A 98 -50.84 -4.40 31.40
C SER A 98 -52.05 -4.65 30.46
N LYS A 99 -52.26 -3.80 29.45
CA LYS A 99 -53.32 -3.95 28.44
C LYS A 99 -52.89 -4.84 27.27
N ASP A 100 -51.64 -4.69 26.83
CA ASP A 100 -51.07 -5.44 25.70
C ASP A 100 -50.83 -6.91 26.02
N VAL A 101 -50.66 -7.24 27.32
CA VAL A 101 -50.58 -8.62 27.80
C VAL A 101 -51.93 -9.36 27.70
N GLN A 102 -53.06 -8.67 27.77
CA GLN A 102 -54.39 -9.29 27.68
C GLN A 102 -54.83 -9.57 26.23
N GLU A 103 -54.36 -8.78 25.26
CA GLU A 103 -54.61 -8.96 23.81
C GLU A 103 -53.42 -9.63 23.09
N LEU A 104 -52.49 -10.22 23.85
CA LEU A 104 -51.24 -10.74 23.32
C LEU A 104 -51.46 -11.95 22.40
N ASP A 105 -51.10 -11.79 21.12
CA ASP A 105 -50.92 -12.93 20.24
C ASP A 105 -49.68 -13.73 20.67
N THR A 106 -49.94 -14.80 21.43
CA THR A 106 -48.93 -15.73 21.95
C THR A 106 -48.05 -16.33 20.86
N ASN A 107 -48.56 -16.55 19.64
CA ASN A 107 -47.77 -17.07 18.54
C ASN A 107 -46.79 -16.02 17.99
N ASN A 108 -47.24 -14.77 17.85
CA ASN A 108 -46.38 -13.66 17.42
C ASN A 108 -45.29 -13.36 18.45
N TYR A 109 -45.64 -13.34 19.74
CA TYR A 109 -44.67 -13.14 20.82
C TYR A 109 -43.63 -14.27 20.87
N LYS A 110 -44.06 -15.54 20.74
CA LYS A 110 -43.15 -16.68 20.63
C LYS A 110 -42.22 -16.57 19.41
N GLN A 111 -42.73 -16.09 18.27
CA GLN A 111 -41.90 -15.87 17.08
C GLN A 111 -40.87 -14.75 17.30
N LYS A 112 -41.22 -13.65 17.98
CA LYS A 112 -40.27 -12.60 18.38
C LYS A 112 -39.18 -13.14 19.31
N LEU A 113 -39.55 -13.99 20.28
CA LEU A 113 -38.60 -14.63 21.19
C LEU A 113 -37.64 -15.59 20.46
N LEU A 114 -38.17 -16.39 19.52
CA LEU A 114 -37.37 -17.28 18.68
C LEU A 114 -36.44 -16.49 17.74
N LYS A 115 -36.89 -15.35 17.21
CA LYS A 115 -36.06 -14.44 16.42
C LYS A 115 -34.92 -13.87 17.27
N LEU A 116 -35.21 -13.42 18.49
CA LEU A 116 -34.21 -12.92 19.43
C LEU A 116 -33.17 -14.00 19.77
N ALA A 117 -33.62 -15.22 20.10
CA ALA A 117 -32.73 -16.34 20.39
C ALA A 117 -31.85 -16.71 19.17
N ARG A 118 -32.41 -16.69 17.96
CA ARG A 118 -31.64 -16.89 16.72
C ARG A 118 -30.62 -15.77 16.51
N ASN A 119 -30.98 -14.52 16.73
CA ASN A 119 -30.05 -13.39 16.57
C ASN A 119 -28.88 -13.47 17.56
N ILE A 120 -29.13 -13.88 18.81
CA ILE A 120 -28.09 -14.15 19.81
C ILE A 120 -27.18 -15.31 19.37
N GLU A 121 -27.76 -16.41 18.89
CA GLU A 121 -27.01 -17.57 18.41
C GLU A 121 -26.16 -17.24 17.17
N ILE A 122 -26.71 -16.45 16.25
CA ILE A 122 -25.98 -15.94 15.07
C ILE A 122 -24.81 -15.09 15.54
N LEU A 123 -25.02 -14.10 16.42
CA LEU A 123 -23.94 -13.27 16.94
C LEU A 123 -22.86 -14.10 17.62
N LYS A 124 -23.23 -15.10 18.42
CA LYS A 124 -22.27 -15.99 19.11
C LYS A 124 -21.41 -16.77 18.12
N LYS A 125 -21.99 -17.24 17.00
CA LYS A 125 -21.28 -18.01 15.96
C LYS A 125 -20.51 -17.13 14.97
N SER A 126 -21.01 -15.95 14.66
CA SER A 126 -20.40 -15.01 13.73
C SER A 126 -19.45 -14.01 14.40
N CYS A 127 -19.28 -14.11 15.72
CA CYS A 127 -18.40 -13.22 16.46
C CYS A 127 -16.94 -13.42 16.00
N PRO A 128 -16.31 -12.40 15.40
CA PRO A 128 -14.96 -12.53 14.87
C PRO A 128 -13.89 -12.62 15.98
N LEU A 129 -14.28 -12.46 17.26
CA LEU A 129 -13.35 -12.49 18.40
C LEU A 129 -12.54 -13.80 18.46
N GLN A 130 -13.14 -14.94 18.13
CA GLN A 130 -12.43 -16.22 18.16
C GLN A 130 -11.31 -16.26 17.11
N THR A 131 -11.61 -15.82 15.88
CA THR A 131 -10.63 -15.72 14.81
C THR A 131 -9.53 -14.70 15.16
N LEU A 132 -9.90 -13.55 15.74
CA LEU A 132 -8.94 -12.55 16.17
C LEU A 132 -8.01 -13.04 17.29
N MET A 133 -8.50 -13.87 18.22
CA MET A 133 -7.67 -14.51 19.24
C MET A 133 -6.67 -15.50 18.63
N GLU A 134 -7.09 -16.26 17.62
CA GLU A 134 -6.20 -17.19 16.90
C GLU A 134 -5.13 -16.42 16.11
N GLU A 135 -5.51 -15.32 15.45
CA GLU A 135 -4.59 -14.40 14.77
C GLU A 135 -3.61 -13.73 15.75
N GLU A 136 -4.05 -13.33 16.94
CA GLU A 136 -3.18 -12.77 17.99
C GLU A 136 -2.10 -13.78 18.38
N VAL A 137 -2.48 -15.02 18.67
CA VAL A 137 -1.52 -16.09 19.00
C VAL A 137 -0.56 -16.32 17.84
N GLN A 138 -1.05 -16.33 16.60
CA GLN A 138 -0.19 -16.48 15.43
C GLN A 138 0.82 -15.33 15.32
N LEU A 139 0.38 -14.08 15.42
CA LEU A 139 1.25 -12.90 15.36
C LEU A 139 2.29 -12.90 16.49
N GLU A 140 1.90 -13.30 17.70
CA GLU A 140 2.81 -13.45 18.84
C GLU A 140 3.90 -14.49 18.52
N THR A 141 3.55 -15.61 17.87
CA THR A 141 4.54 -16.62 17.48
C THR A 141 5.49 -16.13 16.39
N GLU A 142 4.99 -15.38 15.40
CA GLU A 142 5.80 -14.77 14.34
C GLU A 142 6.74 -13.70 14.90
N LEU A 143 6.25 -12.84 15.81
CA LEU A 143 7.05 -11.84 16.50
C LEU A 143 8.17 -12.50 17.32
N ASN A 144 7.84 -13.56 18.06
CA ASN A 144 8.83 -14.33 18.81
C ASN A 144 9.87 -15.01 17.90
N GLU A 145 9.49 -15.47 16.71
CA GLU A 145 10.42 -16.01 15.73
C GLU A 145 11.35 -14.91 15.18
N ILE A 146 10.81 -13.75 14.85
CA ILE A 146 11.57 -12.58 14.41
C ILE A 146 12.53 -12.12 15.51
N ALA A 147 12.09 -12.02 16.76
CA ALA A 147 12.93 -11.69 17.91
C ALA A 147 14.06 -12.73 18.11
N ARG A 148 13.76 -14.03 17.95
CA ARG A 148 14.77 -15.10 17.93
C ARG A 148 15.73 -15.00 16.75
N SER A 149 15.28 -14.47 15.61
CA SER A 149 16.15 -14.22 14.46
C SER A 149 17.10 -13.06 14.74
N PHE A 150 16.60 -11.95 15.31
CA PHE A 150 17.43 -10.81 15.72
C PHE A 150 18.48 -11.21 16.74
N SER A 151 18.12 -12.01 17.76
CA SER A 151 19.12 -12.50 18.70
C SER A 151 20.18 -13.41 18.06
N LYS A 152 19.85 -14.14 16.98
CA LYS A 152 20.87 -14.87 16.19
C LYS A 152 21.79 -13.91 15.44
N PHE A 153 21.25 -12.84 14.86
CA PHE A 153 22.05 -11.80 14.19
C PHE A 153 22.96 -11.06 15.18
N ASP A 154 22.43 -10.65 16.35
CA ASP A 154 23.21 -10.01 17.42
C ASP A 154 24.27 -10.96 18.00
N ASN A 155 23.98 -12.26 18.07
CA ASN A 155 24.96 -13.25 18.49
C ASN A 155 26.03 -13.53 17.41
N CYS A 156 25.74 -13.35 16.12
CA CYS A 156 26.72 -13.43 15.05
C CYS A 156 27.65 -12.21 15.06
N THR A 157 27.10 -10.99 15.19
CA THR A 157 27.90 -9.74 15.26
C THR A 157 28.76 -9.67 16.53
N ASN A 158 28.24 -10.16 17.67
CA ASN A 158 29.01 -10.23 18.91
C ASN A 158 30.06 -11.36 18.92
N LYS A 159 29.83 -12.47 18.21
CA LYS A 159 30.84 -13.52 18.02
C LYS A 159 31.91 -13.12 17.01
N GLU A 160 31.58 -12.33 15.98
CA GLU A 160 32.55 -11.83 15.01
C GLU A 160 33.45 -10.75 15.63
N THR A 161 32.91 -9.86 16.47
CA THR A 161 33.70 -8.84 17.20
C THR A 161 34.50 -9.44 18.37
N ALA A 162 33.94 -10.36 19.16
CA ALA A 162 34.67 -11.00 20.26
C ALA A 162 35.64 -12.12 19.79
N SER A 163 35.40 -12.75 18.64
CA SER A 163 36.33 -13.72 18.06
C SER A 163 37.45 -13.06 17.25
N CYS A 164 37.30 -11.83 16.78
CA CYS A 164 38.37 -11.12 16.09
C CYS A 164 39.51 -10.73 17.06
N ILE A 165 39.18 -10.44 18.32
CA ILE A 165 40.18 -10.04 19.33
C ILE A 165 40.97 -11.24 19.88
N ARG A 166 40.39 -12.45 19.90
CA ARG A 166 41.03 -13.65 20.50
C ARG A 166 41.67 -14.64 19.51
N ARG A 167 41.54 -14.45 18.20
CA ARG A 167 42.23 -15.27 17.18
C ARG A 167 43.29 -14.48 16.39
N GLY A 168 43.86 -13.44 16.99
CA GLY A 168 44.90 -12.59 16.41
C GLY A 168 46.30 -13.22 16.30
N ILE A 169 46.47 -14.51 16.59
CA ILE A 169 47.76 -15.19 16.46
C ILE A 169 47.50 -16.51 15.75
N LEU A 170 48.09 -16.71 14.57
CA LEU A 170 48.04 -17.91 13.70
C LEU A 170 46.98 -17.92 12.57
N ARG A 171 47.12 -17.04 11.55
CA ARG A 171 47.07 -17.43 10.11
C ARG A 171 47.37 -16.24 9.19
N SER A 172 48.65 -16.13 8.83
CA SER A 172 49.26 -15.01 8.10
C SER A 172 49.12 -15.06 6.55
N LYS A 173 48.10 -15.67 5.94
CA LYS A 173 48.00 -15.70 4.45
C LYS A 173 46.61 -15.49 3.83
N SER A 174 45.52 -15.50 4.59
CA SER A 174 44.16 -15.26 4.05
C SER A 174 43.60 -13.87 4.35
N VAL A 175 44.24 -13.10 5.23
CA VAL A 175 43.75 -11.80 5.71
C VAL A 175 43.94 -10.69 4.67
N GLU A 176 44.98 -10.77 3.85
CA GLU A 176 45.34 -9.72 2.88
C GLU A 176 44.32 -9.59 1.73
N ARG A 177 43.63 -10.69 1.35
CA ARG A 177 42.60 -10.68 0.30
C ARG A 177 41.22 -10.23 0.79
N SER A 178 40.86 -10.49 2.05
CA SER A 178 39.61 -9.97 2.63
C SER A 178 39.69 -8.50 3.00
N HIS A 179 40.86 -8.00 3.42
CA HIS A 179 41.04 -6.57 3.70
C HIS A 179 41.00 -5.69 2.45
N THR A 180 41.43 -6.21 1.30
CA THR A 180 41.34 -5.53 0.00
C THR A 180 39.91 -5.52 -0.55
N PHE A 181 39.18 -6.63 -0.40
CA PHE A 181 37.74 -6.72 -0.74
C PHE A 181 36.90 -5.66 -0.02
N CYS A 182 37.08 -5.50 1.30
CA CYS A 182 36.33 -4.50 2.06
C CYS A 182 36.76 -3.07 1.69
N ARG A 183 38.06 -2.83 1.47
CA ARG A 183 38.60 -1.48 1.20
C ARG A 183 38.09 -0.90 -0.12
N GLU A 184 38.19 -1.62 -1.24
CA GLU A 184 37.80 -1.08 -2.56
C GLU A 184 36.28 -0.84 -2.67
N VAL A 185 35.48 -1.71 -2.06
CA VAL A 185 34.01 -1.55 -1.99
C VAL A 185 33.64 -0.40 -1.04
N GLN A 186 34.38 -0.24 0.05
CA GLN A 186 34.19 0.86 1.00
C GLN A 186 34.61 2.21 0.42
N ASP A 187 35.67 2.27 -0.39
CA ASP A 187 36.13 3.49 -1.07
C ASP A 187 35.09 4.00 -2.08
N PHE A 188 34.46 3.10 -2.86
CA PHE A 188 33.36 3.45 -3.75
C PHE A 188 32.13 3.94 -2.96
N ASN A 189 31.73 3.21 -1.92
CA ASN A 189 30.58 3.60 -1.10
C ASN A 189 30.82 4.93 -0.37
N THR A 190 32.06 5.22 0.05
CA THR A 190 32.44 6.48 0.69
C THR A 190 32.38 7.64 -0.31
N LEU A 191 32.83 7.43 -1.55
CA LEU A 191 32.71 8.43 -2.62
C LEU A 191 31.23 8.73 -2.90
N VAL A 192 30.41 7.70 -3.13
CA VAL A 192 28.98 7.85 -3.40
C VAL A 192 28.24 8.49 -2.22
N ALA A 193 28.56 8.14 -0.98
CA ALA A 193 27.94 8.75 0.20
C ALA A 193 28.31 10.24 0.35
N ARG A 194 29.49 10.65 -0.13
CA ARG A 194 29.96 12.04 -0.05
C ARG A 194 29.47 12.92 -1.19
N THR A 195 29.39 12.39 -2.41
CA THR A 195 29.10 13.18 -3.63
C THR A 195 27.79 12.82 -4.31
N GLY A 196 27.10 11.77 -3.88
CA GLY A 196 26.01 11.16 -4.65
C GLY A 196 26.52 10.51 -5.95
N HIS A 197 25.58 9.99 -6.75
CA HIS A 197 25.87 9.33 -8.02
C HIS A 197 26.15 10.27 -9.19
N THR A 198 25.98 11.58 -9.01
CA THR A 198 26.17 12.61 -10.05
C THR A 198 26.94 13.83 -9.55
N GLU A 199 27.61 13.77 -8.39
CA GLU A 199 28.36 14.93 -7.84
C GLU A 199 27.51 16.21 -7.69
N ASN A 200 26.24 16.06 -7.33
CA ASN A 200 25.24 17.14 -7.28
C ASN A 200 24.95 17.83 -8.64
N TRP A 201 25.36 17.23 -9.76
CA TRP A 201 24.91 17.67 -11.08
C TRP A 201 23.45 17.28 -11.30
N SER A 202 22.72 18.13 -12.01
CA SER A 202 21.39 17.79 -12.50
C SER A 202 21.47 16.56 -13.41
N GLU A 203 20.43 15.73 -13.40
CA GLU A 203 20.39 14.53 -14.24
C GLU A 203 20.49 14.89 -15.74
N GLU A 204 19.91 16.02 -16.13
CA GLU A 204 19.95 16.55 -17.50
C GLU A 204 21.38 16.97 -17.89
N ASP A 205 22.09 17.70 -17.02
CA ASP A 205 23.46 18.14 -17.26
C ASP A 205 24.45 16.98 -17.26
N HIS A 206 24.26 16.00 -16.36
CA HIS A 206 25.08 14.79 -16.33
C HIS A 206 24.88 13.95 -17.61
N LEU A 207 23.65 13.78 -18.09
CA LEU A 207 23.37 13.09 -19.35
C LEU A 207 23.95 13.84 -20.56
N LEU A 208 23.91 15.17 -20.56
CA LEU A 208 24.54 15.99 -21.60
C LEU A 208 26.06 15.81 -21.59
N PHE A 209 26.68 15.86 -20.41
CA PHE A 209 28.10 15.61 -20.20
C PHE A 209 28.52 14.23 -20.76
N LEU A 210 27.77 13.16 -20.45
CA LEU A 210 28.05 11.82 -20.97
C LEU A 210 28.00 11.77 -22.50
N LYS A 211 26.97 12.37 -23.13
CA LYS A 211 26.84 12.43 -24.59
C LYS A 211 28.00 13.18 -25.24
N LEU A 212 28.40 14.32 -24.66
CA LEU A 212 29.49 15.14 -25.19
C LEU A 212 30.87 14.53 -24.94
N ARG A 213 31.05 13.79 -23.85
CA ARG A 213 32.30 13.06 -23.54
C ARG A 213 32.58 11.94 -24.54
N ILE A 214 31.54 11.24 -24.99
CA ILE A 214 31.66 10.24 -26.07
C ILE A 214 32.10 10.92 -27.38
N LYS A 215 31.57 12.12 -27.65
CA LYS A 215 31.85 12.89 -28.87
C LYS A 215 33.22 13.58 -28.85
N TYR A 216 33.69 14.03 -27.68
CA TYR A 216 34.93 14.79 -27.51
C TYR A 216 35.86 14.14 -26.48
N ARG A 217 36.86 13.41 -26.95
CA ARG A 217 37.91 12.80 -26.09
C ARG A 217 38.84 13.80 -25.40
N LYS A 218 38.95 15.03 -25.89
CA LYS A 218 39.87 16.06 -25.34
C LYS A 218 39.12 16.99 -24.40
N ILE A 219 39.59 17.09 -23.15
CA ILE A 219 38.98 17.90 -22.07
C ILE A 219 38.72 19.37 -22.50
N PRO A 220 39.66 20.09 -23.14
CA PRO A 220 39.42 21.49 -23.53
C PRO A 220 38.32 21.65 -24.59
N LYS A 221 38.11 20.65 -25.44
CA LYS A 221 37.03 20.64 -26.44
C LYS A 221 35.68 20.29 -25.81
N LEU A 222 35.69 19.37 -24.84
CA LEU A 222 34.53 18.99 -24.04
C LEU A 222 34.01 20.18 -23.24
N VAL A 223 34.88 20.88 -22.52
CA VAL A 223 34.54 22.07 -21.72
C VAL A 223 33.93 23.17 -22.59
N ARG A 224 34.51 23.42 -23.77
CA ARG A 224 33.96 24.41 -24.72
C ARG A 224 32.55 24.02 -25.21
N ALA A 225 32.35 22.75 -25.56
CA ALA A 225 31.07 22.26 -26.06
C ALA A 225 29.97 22.25 -24.98
N ILE A 226 30.33 21.98 -23.72
CA ILE A 226 29.40 22.04 -22.58
C ILE A 226 29.06 23.51 -22.28
N LYS A 227 30.05 24.40 -22.22
CA LYS A 227 29.83 25.83 -21.97
C LYS A 227 28.98 26.52 -23.04
N GLU A 228 29.05 26.05 -24.29
CA GLU A 228 28.19 26.52 -25.38
C GLU A 228 26.72 26.11 -25.21
N LYS A 229 26.46 24.98 -24.55
CA LYS A 229 25.11 24.45 -24.30
C LYS A 229 24.54 24.85 -22.94
N CYS A 230 25.39 24.98 -21.94
CA CYS A 230 25.07 25.39 -20.58
C CYS A 230 26.02 26.53 -20.17
N PRO A 231 25.66 27.81 -20.40
CA PRO A 231 26.50 28.94 -20.02
C PRO A 231 26.59 29.15 -18.50
N ASP A 232 25.67 28.55 -17.74
CA ASP A 232 25.57 28.69 -16.28
C ASP A 232 26.59 27.81 -15.53
N LEU A 233 27.19 26.81 -16.20
CA LEU A 233 28.23 25.97 -15.61
C LEU A 233 29.61 26.61 -15.74
N SER A 234 30.35 26.66 -14.64
CA SER A 234 31.73 27.15 -14.65
C SER A 234 32.66 26.15 -15.36
N THR A 235 33.75 26.68 -15.90
CA THR A 235 34.77 25.83 -16.55
C THR A 235 35.44 24.89 -15.54
N GLU A 236 35.56 25.35 -14.30
CA GLU A 236 36.11 24.65 -13.16
C GLU A 236 35.21 23.48 -12.76
N ASP A 237 33.89 23.69 -12.70
CA ASP A 237 32.92 22.64 -12.35
C ASP A 237 32.93 21.50 -13.36
N ILE A 238 33.01 21.82 -14.66
CA ILE A 238 33.07 20.81 -15.73
C ILE A 238 34.36 19.98 -15.66
N VAL A 239 35.49 20.62 -15.31
CA VAL A 239 36.79 19.92 -15.17
C VAL A 239 36.80 19.06 -13.91
N ASN A 240 36.26 19.57 -12.80
CA ASN A 240 36.10 18.81 -11.55
C ASN A 240 35.21 17.60 -11.77
N HIS A 241 34.11 17.75 -12.50
CA HIS A 241 33.22 16.63 -12.82
C HIS A 241 33.86 15.58 -13.73
N GLU A 242 34.69 15.96 -14.71
CA GLU A 242 35.46 14.99 -15.48
C GLU A 242 36.50 14.27 -14.61
N ALA A 243 37.14 14.95 -13.66
CA ALA A 243 38.07 14.33 -12.72
C ALA A 243 37.34 13.35 -11.78
N TRP A 244 36.23 13.77 -11.19
CA TRP A 244 35.36 12.93 -10.37
C TRP A 244 34.84 11.72 -11.17
N TYR A 245 34.35 11.92 -12.40
CA TYR A 245 33.79 10.86 -13.21
C TYR A 245 34.82 9.79 -13.59
N LYS A 246 36.09 10.16 -13.78
CA LYS A 246 37.19 9.18 -13.94
C LYS A 246 37.39 8.33 -12.69
N VAL A 247 37.48 8.97 -11.53
CA VAL A 247 37.62 8.26 -10.25
C VAL A 247 36.40 7.36 -9.98
N TYR A 248 35.20 7.85 -10.29
CA TYR A 248 33.96 7.10 -10.19
C TYR A 248 33.96 5.85 -11.09
N LEU A 249 34.40 5.98 -12.35
CA LEU A 249 34.51 4.83 -13.27
C LEU A 249 35.53 3.81 -12.79
N GLU A 250 36.71 4.25 -12.35
CA GLU A 250 37.77 3.36 -11.84
C GLU A 250 37.30 2.59 -10.61
N LEU A 251 36.66 3.26 -9.65
CA LEU A 251 36.13 2.60 -8.44
C LEU A 251 34.96 1.68 -8.76
N ARG A 252 34.10 2.03 -9.72
CA ARG A 252 33.00 1.18 -10.17
C ARG A 252 33.50 -0.07 -10.89
N GLU A 253 34.56 0.04 -11.68
CA GLU A 253 35.21 -1.08 -12.35
C GLU A 253 35.89 -2.00 -11.33
N LYS A 254 36.62 -1.44 -10.36
CA LYS A 254 37.19 -2.20 -9.23
C LYS A 254 36.11 -2.94 -8.44
N GLN A 255 35.03 -2.25 -8.06
CA GLN A 255 33.89 -2.87 -7.38
C GLN A 255 33.30 -4.02 -8.20
N LYS A 256 33.13 -3.84 -9.51
CA LYS A 256 32.63 -4.89 -10.41
C LYS A 256 33.57 -6.09 -10.47
N LEU A 257 34.88 -5.87 -10.63
CA LEU A 257 35.89 -6.93 -10.65
C LEU A 257 35.93 -7.70 -9.32
N VAL A 258 35.84 -7.00 -8.20
CA VAL A 258 35.80 -7.58 -6.86
C VAL A 258 34.53 -8.43 -6.66
N LEU A 259 33.37 -7.94 -7.09
CA LEU A 259 32.11 -8.69 -7.01
C LEU A 259 32.10 -9.91 -7.95
N GLU A 260 32.67 -9.78 -9.15
CA GLU A 260 32.82 -10.91 -10.09
C GLU A 260 33.79 -11.96 -9.56
N ALA A 261 34.91 -11.55 -8.97
CA ALA A 261 35.86 -12.45 -8.32
C ALA A 261 35.19 -13.18 -7.13
N TRP A 262 34.45 -12.45 -6.29
CA TRP A 262 33.70 -13.04 -5.18
C TRP A 262 32.63 -14.04 -5.66
N ARG A 263 31.89 -13.73 -6.73
CA ARG A 263 30.92 -14.66 -7.32
C ARG A 263 31.59 -15.92 -7.85
N LYS A 264 32.72 -15.78 -8.56
CA LYS A 264 33.51 -16.91 -9.07
C LYS A 264 34.07 -17.75 -7.92
N GLU A 265 34.54 -17.12 -6.85
CA GLU A 265 35.02 -17.82 -5.65
C GLU A 265 33.88 -18.55 -4.94
N LYS A 266 32.69 -17.96 -4.81
CA LYS A 266 31.51 -18.64 -4.27
C LYS A 266 31.05 -19.81 -5.11
N GLU A 267 31.16 -19.70 -6.43
CA GLU A 267 30.85 -20.78 -7.37
C GLU A 267 31.90 -21.91 -7.31
N LEU A 268 33.17 -21.56 -7.16
CA LEU A 268 34.27 -22.50 -6.93
C LEU A 268 34.15 -23.18 -5.56
N GLU A 269 33.81 -22.48 -4.48
CA GLU A 269 33.54 -23.07 -3.16
C GLU A 269 32.36 -24.05 -3.23
N LYS A 270 31.30 -23.69 -3.98
CA LYS A 270 30.13 -24.56 -4.18
C LYS A 270 30.50 -25.81 -4.99
N SER A 271 31.34 -25.66 -6.00
CA SER A 271 31.84 -26.76 -6.84
C SER A 271 32.86 -27.63 -6.12
N GLN A 272 33.73 -27.04 -5.28
CA GLN A 272 34.65 -27.76 -4.40
C GLN A 272 33.89 -28.50 -3.31
N LYS A 273 32.88 -27.93 -2.66
CA LYS A 273 32.01 -28.69 -1.74
C LYS A 273 31.31 -29.87 -2.43
N LEU A 274 30.98 -29.73 -3.71
CA LEU A 274 30.44 -30.83 -4.53
C LEU A 274 31.52 -31.88 -4.88
N ASN A 275 32.76 -31.46 -5.12
CA ASN A 275 33.88 -32.33 -5.50
C ASN A 275 34.58 -32.99 -4.30
N SER A 276 34.72 -32.33 -3.15
CA SER A 276 35.21 -32.93 -1.90
C SER A 276 34.27 -34.03 -1.40
N ASN A 277 32.96 -33.90 -1.65
CA ASN A 277 32.00 -34.97 -1.44
C ASN A 277 32.15 -36.14 -2.45
N LYS A 278 32.86 -35.95 -3.57
CA LYS A 278 33.21 -37.00 -4.55
C LYS A 278 34.65 -37.55 -4.38
N GLU A 279 35.58 -36.77 -3.82
CA GLU A 279 36.99 -37.16 -3.62
C GLU A 279 37.21 -37.93 -2.31
N LEU A 280 36.35 -37.78 -1.30
CA LEU A 280 36.29 -38.70 -0.15
C LEU A 280 35.93 -40.15 -0.55
N GLU A 281 35.46 -40.38 -1.78
CA GLU A 281 35.28 -41.72 -2.36
C GLU A 281 36.44 -42.19 -3.27
N LYS A 282 37.42 -41.34 -3.58
CA LYS A 282 38.54 -41.68 -4.50
C LYS A 282 39.94 -41.60 -3.86
N GLY A 283 40.04 -41.31 -2.57
CA GLY A 283 41.31 -41.25 -1.83
C GLY A 283 42.00 -42.58 -1.49
N ASP A 284 41.53 -43.73 -1.99
CA ASP A 284 42.11 -45.05 -1.63
C ASP A 284 42.71 -45.82 -2.82
N LYS A 285 42.99 -45.13 -3.94
CA LYS A 285 43.62 -45.75 -5.13
C LYS A 285 44.47 -44.78 -5.92
N SER A 286 45.68 -44.48 -5.44
CA SER A 286 46.84 -44.32 -6.34
C SER A 286 48.12 -44.19 -5.53
N LEU A 287 48.90 -45.28 -5.48
CA LEU A 287 50.37 -45.27 -5.50
C LEU A 287 50.81 -46.73 -5.44
N GLN A 288 50.96 -47.37 -6.60
CA GLN A 288 51.95 -48.43 -6.83
C GLN A 288 51.93 -48.80 -8.31
N SER A 289 52.91 -48.30 -9.07
CA SER A 289 53.59 -49.01 -10.15
C SER A 289 54.70 -48.13 -10.73
N GLU A 290 55.90 -48.19 -10.15
CA GLU A 290 57.15 -48.03 -10.93
C GLU A 290 58.34 -48.72 -10.23
N LYS A 291 58.70 -49.88 -10.81
CA LYS A 291 60.04 -50.40 -11.13
C LYS A 291 61.26 -50.17 -10.18
N VAL A 292 61.75 -51.31 -9.63
CA VAL A 292 63.12 -51.88 -9.80
C VAL A 292 64.36 -51.29 -9.05
N GLU A 293 65.18 -52.25 -8.56
CA GLU A 293 66.62 -52.29 -8.22
C GLU A 293 67.18 -52.01 -6.78
N ILE A 294 67.63 -53.12 -6.16
CA ILE A 294 68.92 -53.44 -5.47
C ILE A 294 69.45 -52.53 -4.33
N LYS A 295 69.58 -53.09 -3.11
CA LYS A 295 70.86 -53.45 -2.40
C LYS A 295 70.62 -53.68 -0.88
N ASN A 296 71.03 -54.87 -0.45
CA ASN A 296 71.32 -55.37 0.91
C ASN A 296 72.16 -54.41 1.80
N PRO A 297 72.48 -54.75 3.08
CA PRO A 297 71.90 -55.72 4.04
C PRO A 297 71.75 -55.11 5.47
N GLU A 298 71.32 -55.89 6.48
CA GLU A 298 72.04 -56.09 7.77
C GLU A 298 71.13 -56.76 8.86
N LYS A 299 71.41 -58.06 9.09
CA LYS A 299 71.66 -58.72 10.40
C LYS A 299 70.51 -59.02 11.39
N LEU A 300 70.20 -60.32 11.48
CA LEU A 300 70.45 -61.26 12.61
C LEU A 300 69.50 -62.47 12.42
N GLU A 301 69.95 -63.64 11.96
CA GLU A 301 70.53 -64.77 12.75
C GLU A 301 69.64 -65.12 13.97
N VAL A 302 69.03 -66.30 14.17
CA VAL A 302 69.46 -67.73 14.15
C VAL A 302 68.17 -68.50 14.61
N THR A 303 67.71 -69.68 14.15
CA THR A 303 68.26 -71.05 14.25
C THR A 303 67.27 -72.06 13.61
N THR A 304 67.82 -73.02 12.86
CA THR A 304 67.53 -74.47 12.78
C THR A 304 66.12 -75.05 12.55
N SER A 305 65.97 -75.60 11.33
CA SER A 305 65.79 -77.03 10.99
C SER A 305 64.63 -77.87 11.56
N ASN A 306 63.89 -78.42 10.58
CA ASN A 306 63.31 -79.77 10.52
C ASN A 306 62.21 -80.15 11.52
N LYS A 307 60.98 -80.28 10.99
CA LYS A 307 60.28 -81.57 10.96
C LYS A 307 59.18 -81.60 9.93
N ASN A 308 59.19 -82.71 9.20
CA ASN A 308 58.39 -83.04 8.04
C ASN A 308 56.93 -83.33 8.37
N ASN A 309 56.11 -83.29 7.31
CA ASN A 309 54.91 -84.10 7.10
C ASN A 309 53.67 -83.79 7.95
N ALA A 310 52.92 -82.76 7.54
CA ALA A 310 51.46 -82.68 7.73
C ALA A 310 50.77 -81.91 6.58
N ASN A 311 51.33 -81.99 5.37
CA ASN A 311 51.06 -81.06 4.26
C ASN A 311 50.05 -81.55 3.22
N ILE A 312 48.95 -82.21 3.62
CA ILE A 312 47.86 -82.50 2.64
C ILE A 312 46.46 -82.16 3.20
N HIS A 313 46.18 -82.30 4.50
CA HIS A 313 44.82 -82.10 5.01
C HIS A 313 44.50 -80.66 5.49
N ASN A 314 45.49 -79.76 5.55
CA ASN A 314 45.31 -78.36 5.99
C ASN A 314 45.25 -77.34 4.84
N LEU A 315 45.57 -77.74 3.60
CA LEU A 315 45.53 -76.83 2.44
C LEU A 315 44.09 -76.67 1.90
N GLU A 316 43.34 -77.77 1.81
CA GLU A 316 41.94 -77.75 1.35
C GLU A 316 40.98 -76.99 2.28
N CYS A 317 41.19 -77.03 3.60
CA CYS A 317 40.36 -76.29 4.56
C CYS A 317 40.67 -74.77 4.54
N SER A 318 41.93 -74.40 4.28
CA SER A 318 42.36 -73.00 4.16
C SER A 318 41.86 -72.37 2.85
N ASP A 319 41.84 -73.12 1.75
CA ASP A 319 41.35 -72.64 0.46
C ASP A 319 39.82 -72.45 0.43
N GLU A 320 39.05 -73.33 1.06
CA GLU A 320 37.59 -73.17 1.18
C GLU A 320 37.22 -71.96 2.06
N THR A 321 37.96 -71.73 3.16
CA THR A 321 37.74 -70.53 3.99
C THR A 321 38.15 -69.23 3.27
N ASN A 322 39.20 -69.26 2.45
CA ASN A 322 39.58 -68.14 1.60
C ASN A 322 38.58 -67.90 0.46
N ARG A 323 37.98 -68.96 -0.11
CA ARG A 323 36.92 -68.85 -1.12
C ARG A 323 35.67 -68.20 -0.54
N ARG A 324 35.24 -68.63 0.66
CA ARG A 324 34.12 -68.02 1.40
C ARG A 324 34.37 -66.55 1.75
N LYS A 325 35.58 -66.18 2.17
CA LYS A 325 35.96 -64.77 2.40
C LYS A 325 35.90 -63.94 1.11
N LYS A 326 36.41 -64.47 -0.01
CA LYS A 326 36.32 -63.81 -1.33
C LYS A 326 34.87 -63.61 -1.78
N GLU A 327 34.00 -64.58 -1.54
CA GLU A 327 32.56 -64.48 -1.83
C GLU A 327 31.86 -63.45 -0.94
N MET A 328 32.16 -63.40 0.35
CA MET A 328 31.65 -62.36 1.26
C MET A 328 32.11 -60.96 0.83
N ILE A 329 33.37 -60.80 0.41
CA ILE A 329 33.88 -59.52 -0.11
C ILE A 329 33.17 -59.14 -1.42
N LYS A 330 32.88 -60.09 -2.31
CA LYS A 330 32.11 -59.83 -3.54
C LYS A 330 30.68 -59.39 -3.21
N LYS A 331 30.00 -60.08 -2.28
CA LYS A 331 28.66 -59.70 -1.81
C LYS A 331 28.67 -58.31 -1.17
N TRP A 332 29.64 -58.00 -0.32
CA TRP A 332 29.79 -56.67 0.29
C TRP A 332 30.07 -55.57 -0.73
N LYS A 333 30.91 -55.84 -1.76
CA LYS A 333 31.15 -54.88 -2.85
C LYS A 333 29.89 -54.60 -3.68
N LEU A 334 29.11 -55.65 -3.98
CA LEU A 334 27.84 -55.51 -4.69
C LEU A 334 26.81 -54.75 -3.85
N ASP A 335 26.69 -55.06 -2.56
CA ASP A 335 25.78 -54.38 -1.64
C ASP A 335 26.15 -52.90 -1.45
N ARG A 336 27.45 -52.60 -1.34
CA ARG A 336 27.96 -51.22 -1.25
C ARG A 336 27.68 -50.43 -2.53
N GLU A 337 27.86 -51.04 -3.70
CA GLU A 337 27.54 -50.40 -4.97
C GLU A 337 26.04 -50.20 -5.16
N HIS A 338 25.23 -51.18 -4.77
CA HIS A 338 23.78 -51.08 -4.74
C HIS A 338 23.32 -49.93 -3.83
N LYS A 339 23.92 -49.79 -2.65
CA LYS A 339 23.65 -48.69 -1.72
C LYS A 339 24.00 -47.32 -2.32
N ARG A 340 25.15 -47.18 -2.99
CA ARG A 340 25.51 -45.95 -3.71
C ARG A 340 24.53 -45.63 -4.84
N SER A 341 24.08 -46.65 -5.58
CA SER A 341 23.11 -46.47 -6.66
C SER A 341 21.78 -45.93 -6.13
N MET A 342 21.29 -46.48 -5.01
CA MET A 342 20.07 -46.01 -4.34
C MET A 342 20.21 -44.56 -3.85
N ASP A 343 21.34 -44.23 -3.23
CA ASP A 343 21.58 -42.88 -2.71
C ASP A 343 21.72 -41.85 -3.86
N ASN A 344 22.33 -42.23 -4.99
CA ASN A 344 22.43 -41.40 -6.18
C ASN A 344 21.07 -41.20 -6.85
N GLU A 345 20.22 -42.24 -6.90
CA GLU A 345 18.86 -42.13 -7.42
C GLU A 345 17.99 -41.22 -6.53
N GLN A 346 18.10 -41.36 -5.21
CA GLN A 346 17.43 -40.46 -4.25
C GLN A 346 17.86 -39.01 -4.44
N LEU A 347 19.17 -38.75 -4.62
CA LEU A 347 19.68 -37.41 -4.88
C LEU A 347 19.14 -36.84 -6.19
N LYS A 348 19.07 -37.66 -7.25
CA LYS A 348 18.48 -37.27 -8.55
C LYS A 348 17.01 -36.86 -8.40
N ARG A 349 16.21 -37.67 -7.69
CA ARG A 349 14.80 -37.36 -7.40
C ARG A 349 14.66 -36.06 -6.61
N HIS A 350 15.50 -35.82 -5.60
CA HIS A 350 15.50 -34.56 -4.84
C HIS A 350 15.83 -33.34 -5.72
N LEU A 351 16.81 -33.47 -6.62
CA LEU A 351 17.17 -32.40 -7.55
C LEU A 351 16.06 -32.09 -8.55
N GLU A 352 15.43 -33.13 -9.10
CA GLU A 352 14.28 -33.00 -10.01
C GLU A 352 13.09 -32.36 -9.30
N PHE A 353 12.77 -32.81 -8.08
CA PHE A 353 11.71 -32.22 -7.26
C PHE A 353 11.96 -30.72 -7.01
N ARG A 354 13.19 -30.34 -6.66
CA ARG A 354 13.56 -28.94 -6.45
C ARG A 354 13.41 -28.10 -7.72
N LYS A 355 13.84 -28.61 -8.88
CA LYS A 355 13.65 -27.94 -10.18
C LYS A 355 12.17 -27.77 -10.52
N ASN A 356 11.36 -28.81 -10.28
CA ASN A 356 9.92 -28.78 -10.53
C ASN A 356 9.20 -27.75 -9.64
N LEU A 357 9.61 -27.65 -8.38
CA LEU A 357 9.08 -26.65 -7.45
C LEU A 357 9.40 -25.22 -7.91
N GLU A 358 10.63 -24.99 -8.39
CA GLU A 358 11.03 -23.69 -8.93
C GLU A 358 10.24 -23.34 -10.20
N GLN A 359 10.04 -24.31 -11.09
CA GLN A 359 9.24 -24.14 -12.30
C GLN A 359 7.77 -23.80 -11.97
N ARG A 360 7.15 -24.54 -11.05
CA ARG A 360 5.80 -24.24 -10.55
C ARG A 360 5.69 -22.85 -9.93
N ARG A 361 6.73 -22.40 -9.21
CA ARG A 361 6.78 -21.03 -8.66
C ARG A 361 6.83 -19.98 -9.78
N LYS A 362 7.59 -20.22 -10.85
CA LYS A 362 7.66 -19.33 -12.03
C LYS A 362 6.32 -19.27 -12.75
N GLU A 363 5.69 -20.42 -12.99
CA GLU A 363 4.37 -20.51 -13.63
C GLU A 363 3.28 -19.83 -12.80
N ALA A 364 3.30 -20.02 -11.47
CA ALA A 364 2.38 -19.33 -10.57
C ALA A 364 2.56 -17.80 -10.62
N ARG A 365 3.80 -17.30 -10.68
CA ARG A 365 4.08 -15.86 -10.86
C ARG A 365 3.56 -15.35 -12.19
N MET A 366 3.82 -16.05 -13.29
CA MET A 366 3.32 -15.69 -14.62
C MET A 366 1.80 -15.65 -14.66
N LYS A 367 1.13 -16.63 -14.05
CA LYS A 367 -0.33 -16.67 -13.96
C LYS A 367 -0.88 -15.48 -13.16
N LYS A 368 -0.27 -15.13 -12.02
CA LYS A 368 -0.65 -13.94 -11.23
C LYS A 368 -0.49 -12.63 -12.01
N VAL A 369 0.59 -12.49 -12.76
CA VAL A 369 0.81 -11.30 -13.61
C VAL A 369 -0.26 -11.23 -14.70
N LEU A 370 -0.55 -12.35 -15.36
CA LEU A 370 -1.56 -12.41 -16.41
C LEU A 370 -2.96 -12.07 -15.88
N THR A 371 -3.35 -12.58 -14.71
CA THR A 371 -4.64 -12.25 -14.08
C THR A 371 -4.72 -10.77 -13.71
N ALA A 372 -3.66 -10.21 -13.13
CA ALA A 372 -3.60 -8.79 -12.77
C ALA A 372 -3.71 -7.88 -14.01
N LEU A 373 -3.07 -8.24 -15.13
CA LEU A 373 -3.19 -7.51 -16.40
C LEU A 373 -4.62 -7.55 -16.95
N ASN A 374 -5.27 -8.72 -16.89
CA ASN A 374 -6.65 -8.88 -17.35
C ASN A 374 -7.63 -8.09 -16.47
N GLU A 375 -7.44 -8.11 -15.14
CA GLU A 375 -8.20 -7.30 -14.19
C GLU A 375 -8.01 -5.80 -14.44
N TYR A 376 -6.78 -5.35 -14.70
CA TYR A 376 -6.51 -3.96 -15.05
C TYR A 376 -7.22 -3.55 -16.35
N LYS A 377 -7.17 -4.40 -17.39
CA LYS A 377 -7.87 -4.16 -18.66
C LYS A 377 -9.38 -4.05 -18.45
N ASN A 378 -9.97 -4.99 -17.71
CA ASN A 378 -11.41 -4.99 -17.40
C ASN A 378 -11.82 -3.77 -16.58
N ARG A 379 -11.02 -3.40 -15.56
CA ARG A 379 -11.24 -2.19 -14.77
C ARG A 379 -11.22 -0.94 -15.63
N LYS A 380 -10.26 -0.81 -16.56
CA LYS A 380 -10.20 0.34 -17.48
C LYS A 380 -11.38 0.42 -18.44
N VAL A 381 -11.90 -0.72 -18.90
CA VAL A 381 -13.12 -0.77 -19.72
C VAL A 381 -14.34 -0.36 -18.89
N ASN A 382 -14.48 -0.89 -17.67
CA ASN A 382 -15.59 -0.56 -16.78
C ASN A 382 -15.56 0.90 -16.32
N GLU A 383 -14.38 1.46 -16.06
CA GLU A 383 -14.20 2.87 -15.72
C GLU A 383 -14.69 3.77 -16.86
N LYS A 384 -14.30 3.46 -18.12
CA LYS A 384 -14.80 4.17 -19.30
C LYS A 384 -16.33 4.05 -19.45
N ALA A 385 -16.86 2.83 -19.31
CA ALA A 385 -18.30 2.60 -19.42
C ALA A 385 -19.11 3.32 -18.31
N SER A 386 -18.55 3.41 -17.10
CA SER A 386 -19.15 4.14 -15.97
C SER A 386 -19.16 5.65 -16.22
N VAL A 387 -18.05 6.21 -16.70
CA VAL A 387 -17.97 7.63 -17.08
C VAL A 387 -18.98 7.94 -18.20
N GLU A 388 -19.04 7.12 -19.25
CA GLU A 388 -20.04 7.27 -20.33
C GLU A 388 -21.48 7.16 -19.83
N TYR A 389 -21.75 6.27 -18.88
CA TYR A 389 -23.08 6.13 -18.27
C TYR A 389 -23.48 7.38 -17.47
N VAL A 390 -22.57 7.92 -16.66
CA VAL A 390 -22.81 9.16 -15.88
C VAL A 390 -23.02 10.35 -16.82
N GLU A 391 -22.24 10.46 -17.90
CA GLU A 391 -22.40 11.54 -18.88
C GLU A 391 -23.76 11.45 -19.59
N ARG A 392 -24.20 10.24 -19.96
CA ARG A 392 -25.54 10.02 -20.53
C ARG A 392 -26.65 10.44 -19.55
N LEU A 393 -26.52 10.09 -18.27
CA LEU A 393 -27.47 10.52 -17.22
C LEU A 393 -27.53 12.03 -17.04
N ARG A 394 -26.37 12.71 -17.13
CA ARG A 394 -26.34 14.19 -17.08
C ARG A 394 -27.02 14.80 -18.29
N GLU A 395 -26.82 14.24 -19.48
CA GLU A 395 -27.45 14.77 -20.69
C GLU A 395 -28.97 14.58 -20.68
N THR A 396 -29.46 13.41 -20.24
CA THR A 396 -30.92 13.20 -20.10
C THR A 396 -31.55 14.13 -19.06
N GLN A 397 -30.85 14.42 -17.96
CA GLN A 397 -31.31 15.42 -16.99
C GLN A 397 -31.35 16.83 -17.59
N LYS A 398 -30.31 17.24 -18.33
CA LYS A 398 -30.30 18.55 -19.02
C LYS A 398 -31.46 18.65 -20.00
N ASP A 399 -31.73 17.59 -20.76
CA ASP A 399 -32.81 17.59 -21.74
C ASP A 399 -34.19 17.59 -21.10
N ALA A 400 -34.38 16.91 -19.96
CA ALA A 400 -35.60 17.00 -19.17
C ALA A 400 -35.84 18.43 -18.66
N VAL A 401 -34.80 19.09 -18.12
CA VAL A 401 -34.89 20.49 -17.66
C VAL A 401 -35.18 21.44 -18.82
N LYS A 402 -34.53 21.26 -19.99
CA LYS A 402 -34.82 22.04 -21.20
C LYS A 402 -36.27 21.86 -21.66
N TYR A 403 -36.78 20.62 -21.63
CA TYR A 403 -38.15 20.32 -22.01
C TYR A 403 -39.14 21.02 -21.07
N GLU A 404 -38.93 20.93 -19.76
CA GLU A 404 -39.79 21.58 -18.76
C GLU A 404 -39.76 23.10 -18.89
N ALA A 405 -38.58 23.69 -19.07
CA ALA A 405 -38.44 25.13 -19.31
C ALA A 405 -39.16 25.58 -20.59
N ASN A 406 -39.02 24.84 -21.69
CA ASN A 406 -39.71 25.13 -22.95
C ASN A 406 -41.23 25.00 -22.82
N HIS A 407 -41.70 23.99 -22.07
CA HIS A 407 -43.11 23.81 -21.76
C HIS A 407 -43.67 25.01 -20.98
N MET A 408 -42.94 25.47 -19.96
CA MET A 408 -43.32 26.66 -19.18
C MET A 408 -43.35 27.92 -20.04
N ILE A 409 -42.35 28.13 -20.89
CA ILE A 409 -42.33 29.27 -21.84
C ILE A 409 -43.57 29.23 -22.75
N LYS A 410 -43.96 28.04 -23.24
CA LYS A 410 -45.15 27.88 -24.08
C LYS A 410 -46.43 28.26 -23.34
N LEU A 411 -46.57 27.86 -22.07
CA LEU A 411 -47.71 28.23 -21.23
C LEU A 411 -47.76 29.74 -20.96
N PHE A 412 -46.62 30.38 -20.69
CA PHE A 412 -46.57 31.83 -20.51
C PHE A 412 -46.99 32.57 -21.79
N ARG A 413 -46.51 32.14 -22.96
CA ARG A 413 -46.91 32.72 -24.24
C ARG A 413 -48.42 32.60 -24.49
N GLN A 414 -49.02 31.45 -24.18
CA GLN A 414 -50.48 31.27 -24.30
C GLN A 414 -51.25 32.21 -23.38
N LYS A 415 -50.83 32.34 -22.11
CA LYS A 415 -51.46 33.27 -21.16
C LYS A 415 -51.31 34.72 -21.60
N ASP A 416 -50.14 35.10 -22.11
CA ASP A 416 -49.91 36.45 -22.65
C ASP A 416 -50.81 36.72 -23.86
N GLU A 417 -50.96 35.76 -24.78
CA GLU A 417 -51.89 35.88 -25.91
C GLU A 417 -53.34 36.06 -25.46
N GLU A 418 -53.82 35.28 -24.49
CA GLU A 418 -55.16 35.44 -23.93
C GLU A 418 -55.34 36.80 -23.26
N TYR A 419 -54.32 37.26 -22.55
CA TYR A 419 -54.35 38.55 -21.88
C TYR A 419 -54.35 39.69 -22.90
N VAL A 420 -53.55 39.61 -23.97
CA VAL A 420 -53.57 40.54 -25.10
C VAL A 420 -54.94 40.54 -25.79
N LYS A 421 -55.54 39.37 -26.04
CA LYS A 421 -56.91 39.25 -26.60
C LYS A 421 -57.95 39.93 -25.71
N ARG A 422 -57.90 39.71 -24.38
CA ARG A 422 -58.77 40.39 -23.41
C ARG A 422 -58.57 41.90 -23.43
N ARG A 423 -57.32 42.36 -23.44
CA ARG A 423 -56.98 43.79 -23.47
C ARG A 423 -57.45 44.45 -24.77
N LEU A 424 -57.27 43.80 -25.92
CA LEU A 424 -57.77 44.24 -27.22
C LEU A 424 -59.30 44.33 -27.23
N HIS A 425 -60.01 43.33 -26.69
CA HIS A 425 -61.47 43.34 -26.60
C HIS A 425 -61.96 44.50 -25.72
N LEU A 426 -61.32 44.75 -24.58
CA LEU A 426 -61.64 45.89 -23.70
C LEU A 426 -61.40 47.24 -24.41
N VAL A 427 -60.29 47.38 -25.14
CA VAL A 427 -59.99 48.58 -25.92
C VAL A 427 -61.03 48.77 -27.02
N ALA A 428 -61.35 47.73 -27.79
CA ALA A 428 -62.38 47.79 -28.83
C ALA A 428 -63.77 48.17 -28.26
N HIS A 429 -64.14 47.61 -27.11
CA HIS A 429 -65.40 47.90 -26.44
C HIS A 429 -65.45 49.33 -25.86
N SER A 430 -64.31 49.86 -25.41
CA SER A 430 -64.18 51.26 -24.98
C SER A 430 -64.22 52.24 -26.16
N GLN A 431 -63.62 51.88 -27.30
CA GLN A 431 -63.63 52.68 -28.52
C GLN A 431 -65.01 52.69 -29.17
N SER A 432 -65.75 51.57 -29.15
CA SER A 432 -67.14 51.52 -29.63
C SER A 432 -68.07 52.34 -28.72
N ARG A 433 -67.91 52.27 -27.39
CA ARG A 433 -68.62 53.16 -26.45
C ARG A 433 -68.28 54.63 -26.68
N ASN A 434 -67.01 54.98 -26.94
CA ASN A 434 -66.62 56.35 -27.26
C ASN A 434 -67.13 56.82 -28.62
N ARG A 435 -67.19 55.96 -29.65
CA ARG A 435 -67.87 56.28 -30.92
C ARG A 435 -69.37 56.52 -30.72
N ASN A 436 -70.03 55.69 -29.91
CA ASN A 436 -71.45 55.85 -29.60
C ASN A 436 -71.74 57.06 -28.68
N LYS A 437 -70.75 57.52 -27.89
CA LYS A 437 -70.82 58.76 -27.10
C LYS A 437 -70.48 60.02 -27.92
N CYS A 438 -69.66 59.88 -28.96
CA CYS A 438 -69.30 60.96 -29.90
C CYS A 438 -70.43 61.30 -30.89
N ASN A 439 -71.39 60.40 -31.11
CA ASN A 439 -72.57 60.67 -31.95
C ASN A 439 -73.67 61.48 -31.25
N LYS A 440 -73.43 62.02 -30.05
CA LYS A 440 -74.35 62.93 -29.34
C LYS A 440 -73.72 64.27 -28.95
N SER A 441 -72.64 64.69 -29.61
CA SER A 441 -72.04 66.01 -29.35
C SER A 441 -71.47 66.60 -30.62
N THR A 442 -72.37 67.05 -31.51
CA THR A 442 -72.06 68.07 -32.51
C THR A 442 -71.81 69.37 -31.77
N SER A 443 -70.55 69.63 -31.40
CA SER A 443 -70.08 70.96 -31.02
C SER A 443 -68.61 71.06 -31.39
N THR A 444 -68.39 71.81 -32.46
CA THR A 444 -67.13 72.35 -32.95
C THR A 444 -66.26 72.87 -31.81
N ILE A 445 -65.14 72.20 -31.54
CA ILE A 445 -64.01 72.76 -30.77
C ILE A 445 -62.72 72.42 -31.54
N PRO A 446 -61.81 73.38 -31.76
CA PRO A 446 -60.64 73.16 -32.59
C PRO A 446 -59.67 72.19 -31.92
N VAL A 447 -59.20 71.24 -32.72
CA VAL A 447 -58.15 70.28 -32.40
C VAL A 447 -56.85 71.05 -32.11
N LYS A 448 -56.48 71.21 -30.83
CA LYS A 448 -55.08 71.46 -30.47
C LYS A 448 -54.29 70.19 -30.74
N SER A 449 -53.23 70.29 -31.55
CA SER A 449 -52.32 69.18 -31.82
C SER A 449 -51.81 68.60 -30.50
N ARG A 450 -52.08 67.31 -30.27
CA ARG A 450 -51.46 66.58 -29.17
C ARG A 450 -50.02 66.29 -29.56
N ASN A 451 -49.11 67.13 -29.11
CA ASN A 451 -47.69 66.81 -29.07
C ASN A 451 -47.49 65.70 -28.04
N CYS A 452 -47.55 64.45 -28.48
CA CYS A 452 -47.24 63.29 -27.64
C CYS A 452 -45.72 63.05 -27.62
N SER A 453 -44.96 63.95 -26.99
CA SER A 453 -43.53 63.73 -26.72
C SER A 453 -43.27 63.80 -25.22
N THR A 454 -43.64 62.74 -24.49
CA THR A 454 -43.25 62.52 -23.09
C THR A 454 -41.75 62.28 -22.89
N LEU A 455 -40.96 62.36 -23.96
CA LEU A 455 -39.51 62.10 -23.93
C LEU A 455 -38.72 63.23 -23.25
N PHE A 456 -39.24 64.46 -23.26
CA PHE A 456 -38.58 65.64 -22.71
C PHE A 456 -39.33 66.30 -21.54
N ASP A 457 -40.48 65.73 -21.13
CA ASP A 457 -41.22 66.23 -19.98
C ASP A 457 -40.65 65.64 -18.70
N PRO A 458 -40.16 66.46 -17.76
CA PRO A 458 -39.68 65.96 -16.48
C PRO A 458 -40.81 65.28 -15.72
N THR A 459 -40.55 64.08 -15.21
CA THR A 459 -41.52 63.33 -14.40
C THR A 459 -41.89 64.12 -13.14
N LYS A 460 -43.12 63.94 -12.64
CA LYS A 460 -43.59 64.63 -11.41
C LYS A 460 -42.63 64.46 -10.23
N VAL A 461 -41.99 63.29 -10.13
CA VAL A 461 -40.97 62.97 -9.13
C VAL A 461 -39.70 63.80 -9.31
N TRP A 462 -39.27 64.04 -10.56
CA TRP A 462 -38.13 64.91 -10.87
C TRP A 462 -38.41 66.38 -10.52
N ILE A 463 -39.63 66.85 -10.79
CA ILE A 463 -40.07 68.21 -10.43
C ILE A 463 -40.06 68.40 -8.91
N GLU A 464 -40.54 67.43 -8.12
CA GLU A 464 -40.44 67.47 -6.66
C GLU A 464 -39.00 67.47 -6.15
N LYS A 465 -38.13 66.63 -6.73
CA LYS A 465 -36.70 66.58 -6.35
C LYS A 465 -35.97 67.89 -6.60
N CYS A 466 -36.31 68.61 -7.67
CA CYS A 466 -35.70 69.90 -7.99
C CYS A 466 -36.22 71.05 -7.12
N LYS A 467 -37.45 70.97 -6.59
CA LYS A 467 -38.00 71.98 -5.66
C LYS A 467 -37.26 72.01 -4.31
N ASN A 468 -36.75 70.86 -3.85
CA ASN A 468 -36.05 70.76 -2.56
C ASN A 468 -34.59 71.24 -2.57
N ARG A 469 -34.04 71.65 -3.72
CA ARG A 469 -32.63 72.12 -3.82
C ARG A 469 -32.45 73.64 -3.76
N ASN A 470 -33.54 74.42 -3.77
CA ASN A 470 -33.44 75.88 -3.91
C ASN A 470 -33.67 76.66 -2.61
N THR A 471 -33.61 76.02 -1.45
CA THR A 471 -33.73 76.69 -0.15
C THR A 471 -32.57 76.36 0.77
N SER A 472 -31.36 76.77 0.38
CA SER A 472 -30.27 77.11 1.32
C SER A 472 -29.04 77.59 0.55
N THR A 473 -28.83 78.91 0.59
CA THR A 473 -27.54 79.58 0.74
C THR A 473 -26.57 79.58 -0.45
N SER A 474 -26.42 80.78 -1.01
CA SER A 474 -25.27 81.25 -1.78
C SER A 474 -23.94 80.86 -1.11
N ALA A 475 -23.28 79.85 -1.67
CA ALA A 475 -21.87 79.58 -1.46
C ALA A 475 -21.27 79.18 -2.81
N SER A 476 -20.17 79.85 -3.13
CA SER A 476 -19.46 79.80 -4.40
C SER A 476 -19.11 78.38 -4.84
N GLN A 477 -19.11 78.22 -6.16
CA GLN A 477 -18.87 77.03 -6.95
C GLN A 477 -17.55 76.30 -6.57
N GLU A 478 -17.62 75.33 -5.66
CA GLU A 478 -16.50 74.44 -5.37
C GLU A 478 -16.54 73.25 -6.33
N VAL A 479 -15.64 73.25 -7.32
CA VAL A 479 -15.50 72.17 -8.30
C VAL A 479 -14.94 70.93 -7.58
N LEU A 480 -15.82 69.97 -7.28
CA LEU A 480 -15.44 68.68 -6.71
C LEU A 480 -14.64 67.87 -7.74
N TYR A 481 -13.32 67.81 -7.58
CA TYR A 481 -12.46 66.91 -8.36
C TYR A 481 -12.79 65.44 -8.06
N ILE A 482 -12.70 64.57 -9.08
CA ILE A 482 -13.04 63.12 -9.03
C ILE A 482 -12.37 62.39 -7.86
N LYS A 483 -11.21 62.88 -7.39
CA LYS A 483 -10.47 62.32 -6.26
C LYS A 483 -11.15 62.54 -4.90
N ASN A 484 -12.06 63.51 -4.80
CA ASN A 484 -12.72 63.93 -3.56
C ASN A 484 -14.16 63.40 -3.45
N ILE A 485 -14.57 62.50 -4.35
CA ILE A 485 -15.86 61.81 -4.25
C ILE A 485 -15.71 60.68 -3.22
N PRO A 486 -16.57 60.61 -2.17
CA PRO A 486 -16.55 59.51 -1.21
C PRO A 486 -16.80 58.19 -1.94
N LYS A 487 -15.83 57.28 -1.95
CA LYS A 487 -15.99 55.95 -2.55
C LYS A 487 -17.02 55.16 -1.75
N LEU A 488 -18.07 54.68 -2.43
CA LEU A 488 -19.09 53.79 -1.85
C LEU A 488 -18.40 52.57 -1.23
N ARG A 489 -18.68 52.31 0.05
CA ARG A 489 -18.15 51.13 0.75
C ARG A 489 -18.65 49.87 0.04
N VAL A 490 -17.71 48.97 -0.28
CA VAL A 490 -18.01 47.63 -0.78
C VAL A 490 -18.83 46.89 0.29
N THR A 491 -20.06 46.53 -0.02
CA THR A 491 -20.92 45.73 0.85
C THR A 491 -20.52 44.26 0.75
N ASN A 492 -19.99 43.71 1.84
CA ASN A 492 -19.46 42.33 1.94
C ASN A 492 -20.57 41.28 2.11
N TRP A 493 -21.55 41.21 1.22
CA TRP A 493 -22.66 40.24 1.33
C TRP A 493 -22.28 38.79 0.98
N ARG A 494 -21.06 38.54 0.45
CA ARG A 494 -20.57 37.18 0.10
C ARG A 494 -19.75 36.46 1.17
N ASN A 495 -19.42 37.08 2.31
CA ASN A 495 -18.54 36.48 3.33
C ASN A 495 -19.26 36.05 4.62
N ARG A 496 -20.59 35.89 4.62
CA ARG A 496 -21.37 35.49 5.81
C ARG A 496 -21.69 34.00 5.93
N GLU A 497 -21.10 33.13 5.12
CA GLU A 497 -21.28 31.68 5.22
C GLU A 497 -20.10 30.93 5.86
N SER A 498 -19.07 31.63 6.34
CA SER A 498 -17.84 30.97 6.84
C SER A 498 -17.58 31.14 8.34
N THR A 499 -18.55 31.58 9.13
CA THR A 499 -18.43 31.63 10.61
C THR A 499 -19.71 31.13 11.28
N SER A 500 -19.92 29.82 11.14
CA SER A 500 -20.66 29.00 12.11
C SER A 500 -19.96 27.64 12.17
N GLN A 501 -18.88 27.58 12.95
CA GLN A 501 -18.42 26.38 13.65
C GLN A 501 -18.05 26.79 15.07
#